data_AF-A0A453HNS0-F1
#
_entry.id   AF-A0A453HNS0-F1
#
_cell.length_a   1.000
_cell.length_b   1.000
_cell.length_c   1.000
_cell.angle_alpha   90.00
_cell.angle_beta   90.00
_cell.angle_gamma   90.00
#
_symmetry.space_group_name_H-M   'P 1'
#
loop_
_entity.id
_entity.type
_entity.pdbx_description
1 polymer ?
#
loop_
_entity_poly.entity_id
_entity_poly.type
_entity_poly.pdbx_seq_one_letter_code
_entity_poly.pdbx_strand_id
1 'polypeptide(L)'
;LDSTPVHREHALPKTLVPAAALPATAMDTRVPPVPMDPATAERLRRDGHDPDEMEAVFARVLSRIHFALPDQSVSVDARLFGLLPHDSVDCVSRLPDVLLRNIVSRLPVKDGARTAALSRRWRGVWRSAPLVLVDSHILPAGTAAARADARRVTSAVSRILDAHPGPFRCVHLTSSHMEDFPGLLARWLQILAVKGIQDLVLVNRPWALDFVIPSTFLGMTTLTRLYLGLWKFPDTAGVRRSTCFPNLLELGLCCVFMESKDLDFILDRSPVLEKLCVHGNLFKLSLCLVSQSLRCVKITGSFFEEIALVDAPCLERLILTGCWTRGAVCTKVKIGHAPKLHSLGYMDPGSHVLEFGNTVIKAGTKVSPSTKVPSVRILALEVRCGGRNDVKMIPTVLRCFPNVETLHIKVK
;
A
#
# COMPACT_ATOMS: atom_id res chain seq x y z
N LEU A 1 -2.24 14.31 44.51
CA LEU A 1 -2.44 13.11 43.67
C LEU A 1 -3.21 13.58 42.44
N ASP A 2 -2.53 14.35 41.61
CA ASP A 2 -3.03 14.79 40.31
C ASP A 2 -2.46 13.84 39.27
N SER A 3 -3.34 13.16 38.55
CA SER A 3 -3.01 12.33 37.40
C SER A 3 -3.86 12.78 36.22
N THR A 4 -3.46 13.87 35.60
CA THR A 4 -3.87 14.23 34.25
C THR A 4 -3.10 13.37 33.24
N PRO A 5 -3.75 12.62 32.35
CA PRO A 5 -3.06 12.06 31.20
C PRO A 5 -2.84 13.18 30.19
N VAL A 6 -1.58 13.55 29.99
CA VAL A 6 -1.16 14.45 28.91
C VAL A 6 -1.47 13.76 27.59
N HIS A 7 -2.64 14.04 27.02
CA HIS A 7 -2.89 13.87 25.60
C HIS A 7 -1.96 14.83 24.87
N ARG A 8 -0.80 14.33 24.42
CA ARG A 8 -0.07 15.02 23.35
C ARG A 8 -0.96 14.98 22.11
N GLU A 9 -1.65 16.08 21.84
CA GLU A 9 -2.20 16.39 20.53
C GLU A 9 -1.03 16.32 19.54
N HIS A 10 -0.97 15.21 18.80
CA HIS A 10 -0.02 15.05 17.71
C HIS A 10 -0.59 15.82 16.52
N ALA A 11 -0.41 17.14 16.53
CA ALA A 11 -0.71 17.98 15.38
C ALA A 11 -0.12 17.37 14.11
N LEU A 12 -0.87 17.48 13.00
CA LEU A 12 -0.33 17.29 11.65
C LEU A 12 1.05 17.94 11.60
N PRO A 13 2.08 17.29 11.01
CA PRO A 13 3.39 17.92 10.95
C PRO A 13 3.18 19.33 10.38
N LYS A 14 3.63 20.37 11.11
CA LYS A 14 3.41 21.82 10.82
C LYS A 14 3.82 22.29 9.41
N THR A 15 4.30 21.36 8.61
CA THR A 15 4.87 21.45 7.29
C THR A 15 4.54 20.14 6.58
N LEU A 16 3.26 19.96 6.26
CA LEU A 16 2.90 19.14 5.11
C LEU A 16 3.52 19.77 3.87
N VAL A 17 3.99 18.91 2.99
CA VAL A 17 4.72 19.34 1.80
C VAL A 17 3.73 20.00 0.84
N PRO A 18 4.06 21.17 0.27
CA PRO A 18 3.16 21.89 -0.62
C PRO A 18 2.67 20.99 -1.74
N ALA A 19 1.41 21.15 -2.19
CA ALA A 19 0.87 20.43 -3.33
C ALA A 19 1.81 20.45 -4.55
N ALA A 20 2.56 21.54 -4.73
CA ALA A 20 3.55 21.73 -5.80
C ALA A 20 4.75 20.73 -5.77
N ALA A 21 5.09 20.17 -4.60
CA ALA A 21 6.20 19.22 -4.47
C ALA A 21 5.79 17.76 -4.72
N LEU A 22 4.50 17.49 -4.88
CA LEU A 22 4.02 16.20 -5.39
C LEU A 22 4.07 16.24 -6.93
N PRO A 23 4.85 15.38 -7.61
CA PRO A 23 4.95 15.40 -9.09
C PRO A 23 3.59 15.16 -9.79
N ALA A 24 3.30 15.84 -10.89
CA ALA A 24 2.09 15.60 -11.68
C ALA A 24 2.22 14.31 -12.53
N THR A 25 2.25 13.13 -11.89
CA THR A 25 2.21 11.84 -12.57
C THR A 25 0.81 11.24 -12.48
N ALA A 26 0.37 10.61 -13.57
CA ALA A 26 -0.92 9.94 -13.82
C ALA A 26 -1.85 9.86 -12.60
N MET A 27 -2.85 10.76 -12.56
CA MET A 27 -3.94 10.66 -11.60
C MET A 27 -4.94 9.61 -12.08
N ASP A 28 -5.40 8.75 -11.17
CA ASP A 28 -6.55 7.90 -11.45
C ASP A 28 -7.81 8.77 -11.46
N THR A 29 -8.39 8.97 -12.65
CA THR A 29 -9.61 9.76 -12.88
C THR A 29 -10.88 9.06 -12.38
N ARG A 30 -10.79 7.81 -11.91
CA ARG A 30 -11.91 7.05 -11.34
C ARG A 30 -12.18 7.37 -9.87
N VAL A 31 -11.28 8.11 -9.21
CA VAL A 31 -11.44 8.52 -7.81
C VAL A 31 -12.01 9.95 -7.77
N PRO A 32 -13.31 10.13 -7.53
CA PRO A 32 -13.87 11.46 -7.34
C PRO A 32 -13.22 12.12 -6.10
N PRO A 33 -12.93 13.44 -6.14
CA PRO A 33 -12.46 14.16 -4.96
C PRO A 33 -13.48 13.99 -3.83
N VAL A 34 -12.97 13.71 -2.63
CA VAL A 34 -13.81 13.55 -1.44
C VAL A 34 -13.87 14.93 -0.78
N PRO A 35 -15.03 15.61 -0.81
CA PRO A 35 -15.15 16.93 -0.22
C PRO A 35 -14.86 16.87 1.28
N MET A 36 -14.04 17.80 1.75
CA MET A 36 -13.71 17.91 3.15
C MET A 36 -14.96 18.31 3.95
N ASP A 37 -15.18 17.68 5.11
CA ASP A 37 -16.30 18.07 5.95
C ASP A 37 -16.01 19.41 6.68
N PRO A 38 -17.06 20.18 7.03
CA PRO A 38 -16.88 21.47 7.69
C PRO A 38 -16.07 21.43 8.99
N ALA A 39 -16.18 20.34 9.77
CA ALA A 39 -15.49 20.21 11.05
C ALA A 39 -13.98 20.00 10.85
N THR A 40 -13.61 19.19 9.86
CA THR A 40 -12.21 19.02 9.42
C THR A 40 -11.65 20.32 8.83
N ALA A 41 -12.44 21.04 8.03
CA ALA A 41 -12.03 22.33 7.46
C ALA A 41 -11.77 23.38 8.56
N GLU A 42 -12.64 23.45 9.58
CA GLU A 42 -12.42 24.31 10.75
C GLU A 42 -11.17 23.93 11.54
N ARG A 43 -10.91 22.63 11.75
CA ARG A 43 -9.70 22.15 12.42
C ARG A 43 -8.44 22.60 11.67
N LEU A 44 -8.42 22.42 10.35
CA LEU A 44 -7.29 22.87 9.52
C LEU A 44 -7.09 24.38 9.57
N ARG A 45 -8.17 25.18 9.56
CA ARG A 45 -8.07 26.64 9.74
C ARG A 45 -7.44 27.02 11.07
N ARG A 46 -7.79 26.33 12.17
CA ARG A 46 -7.16 26.54 13.49
C ARG A 46 -5.67 26.19 13.49
N ASP A 47 -5.30 25.15 12.73
CA ASP A 47 -3.92 24.72 12.56
C ASP A 47 -3.12 25.59 11.57
N GLY A 48 -3.75 26.62 10.99
CA GLY A 48 -3.12 27.57 10.05
C GLY A 48 -3.01 27.06 8.62
N HIS A 49 -3.78 26.04 8.25
CA HIS A 49 -3.84 25.47 6.91
C HIS A 49 -5.06 25.96 6.13
N ASP A 50 -4.89 26.18 4.83
CA ASP A 50 -6.01 26.45 3.91
C ASP A 50 -6.75 25.16 3.55
N PRO A 51 -8.06 25.03 3.86
CA PRO A 51 -8.82 23.81 3.59
C PRO A 51 -8.88 23.42 2.10
N ASP A 52 -8.97 24.39 1.19
CA ASP A 52 -9.11 24.12 -0.25
C ASP A 52 -7.80 23.55 -0.83
N GLU A 53 -6.65 24.13 -0.46
CA GLU A 53 -5.34 23.57 -0.78
C GLU A 53 -5.17 22.15 -0.21
N MET A 54 -5.57 21.95 1.04
CA MET A 54 -5.48 20.65 1.70
C MET A 54 -6.39 19.61 1.06
N GLU A 55 -7.59 19.98 0.64
CA GLU A 55 -8.50 19.11 -0.13
C GLU A 55 -7.88 18.67 -1.45
N ALA A 56 -7.23 19.58 -2.18
CA ALA A 56 -6.50 19.24 -3.39
C ALA A 56 -5.34 18.27 -3.11
N VAL A 57 -4.60 18.46 -2.01
CA VAL A 57 -3.55 17.52 -1.58
C VAL A 57 -4.15 16.15 -1.24
N PHE A 58 -5.25 16.12 -0.50
CA PHE A 58 -5.97 14.90 -0.12
C PHE A 58 -6.41 14.11 -1.34
N ALA A 59 -7.07 14.76 -2.30
CA ALA A 59 -7.52 14.15 -3.54
C ALA A 59 -6.36 13.55 -4.34
N ARG A 60 -5.23 14.26 -4.44
CA ARG A 60 -4.04 13.79 -5.15
C ARG A 60 -3.37 12.60 -4.48
N VAL A 61 -3.26 12.62 -3.15
CA VAL A 61 -2.71 11.50 -2.39
C VAL A 61 -3.62 10.29 -2.51
N LEU A 62 -4.94 10.46 -2.31
CA LEU A 62 -5.89 9.37 -2.43
C LEU A 62 -5.87 8.74 -3.83
N SER A 63 -5.88 9.56 -4.89
CA SER A 63 -5.77 9.10 -6.29
C SER A 63 -4.50 8.27 -6.52
N ARG A 64 -3.36 8.70 -5.98
CA ARG A 64 -2.11 7.94 -6.08
C ARG A 64 -2.13 6.64 -5.27
N ILE A 65 -2.72 6.65 -4.08
CA ILE A 65 -2.87 5.44 -3.28
C ILE A 65 -3.68 4.43 -4.08
N HIS A 66 -4.81 4.83 -4.65
CA HIS A 66 -5.63 3.95 -5.49
C HIS A 66 -4.89 3.43 -6.72
N PHE A 67 -4.08 4.26 -7.38
CA PHE A 67 -3.22 3.80 -8.47
C PHE A 67 -2.12 2.81 -8.02
N ALA A 68 -1.68 2.91 -6.76
CA ALA A 68 -0.64 2.06 -6.19
C ALA A 68 -1.17 0.75 -5.59
N LEU A 69 -2.46 0.68 -5.28
CA LEU A 69 -3.09 -0.54 -4.78
C LEU A 69 -3.00 -1.66 -5.84
N PRO A 70 -2.92 -2.92 -5.41
CA PRO A 70 -2.92 -4.05 -6.33
C PRO A 70 -4.23 -4.07 -7.12
N ASP A 71 -4.15 -4.50 -8.38
CA ASP A 71 -5.33 -4.72 -9.21
C ASP A 71 -6.31 -5.65 -8.49
N GLN A 72 -7.58 -5.30 -8.58
CA GLN A 72 -8.63 -6.08 -7.94
C GLN A 72 -8.73 -7.45 -8.60
N SER A 73 -8.85 -8.50 -7.78
CA SER A 73 -8.90 -9.87 -8.30
C SER A 73 -10.19 -10.23 -9.06
N VAL A 74 -11.15 -9.31 -9.11
CA VAL A 74 -12.46 -9.48 -9.75
C VAL A 74 -12.87 -8.18 -10.47
N SER A 75 -13.57 -8.29 -11.59
CA SER A 75 -14.18 -7.18 -12.32
C SER A 75 -15.71 -7.23 -12.23
N VAL A 76 -16.35 -6.06 -12.25
CA VAL A 76 -17.82 -5.89 -12.29
C VAL A 76 -18.36 -5.65 -13.70
N ASP A 77 -17.49 -5.64 -14.72
CA ASP A 77 -17.88 -5.36 -16.11
C ASP A 77 -18.72 -6.50 -16.69
N ALA A 78 -18.37 -7.74 -16.35
CA ALA A 78 -19.11 -8.94 -16.72
C ALA A 78 -20.20 -9.25 -15.69
N ARG A 79 -21.32 -8.51 -15.75
CA ARG A 79 -22.47 -8.76 -14.86
C ARG A 79 -23.12 -10.11 -15.17
N LEU A 80 -23.35 -10.91 -14.14
CA LEU A 80 -24.18 -12.11 -14.27
C LEU A 80 -25.65 -11.69 -14.44
N PHE A 81 -26.21 -12.03 -15.61
CA PHE A 81 -27.64 -11.89 -15.90
C PHE A 81 -28.29 -13.28 -15.90
N GLY A 82 -29.51 -13.36 -15.39
CA GLY A 82 -30.33 -14.56 -15.57
C GLY A 82 -30.86 -14.57 -16.99
N LEU A 83 -30.51 -15.60 -17.77
CA LEU A 83 -31.18 -15.87 -19.04
C LEU A 83 -32.55 -16.49 -18.75
N LEU A 84 -33.57 -16.11 -19.53
CA LEU A 84 -34.85 -16.81 -19.53
C LEU A 84 -34.62 -18.27 -19.96
N PRO A 85 -35.37 -19.24 -19.41
CA PRO A 85 -35.20 -20.64 -19.78
C PRO A 85 -35.58 -20.84 -21.25
N HIS A 86 -34.59 -20.79 -22.13
CA HIS A 86 -34.62 -21.47 -23.41
C HIS A 86 -34.08 -22.89 -23.21
N ASP A 87 -34.39 -23.82 -24.12
CA ASP A 87 -34.05 -25.26 -24.08
C ASP A 87 -32.54 -25.59 -24.04
N SER A 88 -31.69 -24.65 -23.64
CA SER A 88 -30.27 -24.86 -23.38
C SER A 88 -30.06 -25.68 -22.10
N VAL A 89 -29.39 -26.83 -22.23
CA VAL A 89 -28.98 -27.68 -21.10
C VAL A 89 -28.05 -26.90 -20.17
N ASP A 90 -28.40 -26.79 -18.89
CA ASP A 90 -27.53 -26.21 -17.86
C ASP A 90 -26.32 -27.11 -17.58
N CYS A 91 -25.27 -26.91 -18.37
CA CYS A 91 -24.03 -27.65 -18.25
C CYS A 91 -23.19 -27.22 -17.04
N VAL A 92 -23.37 -25.98 -16.57
CA VAL A 92 -22.57 -25.44 -15.45
C VAL A 92 -23.00 -26.10 -14.15
N SER A 93 -24.30 -26.24 -13.89
CA SER A 93 -24.79 -26.94 -12.71
C SER A 93 -24.42 -28.42 -12.67
N ARG A 94 -23.95 -29.03 -13.77
CA ARG A 94 -23.46 -30.42 -13.77
C ARG A 94 -22.02 -30.56 -13.27
N LEU A 95 -21.27 -29.47 -13.15
CA LEU A 95 -19.89 -29.51 -12.66
C LEU A 95 -19.83 -29.96 -11.18
N PRO A 96 -18.74 -30.64 -10.76
CA PRO A 96 -18.50 -30.94 -9.35
C PRO A 96 -18.44 -29.69 -8.46
N ASP A 97 -18.85 -29.82 -7.20
CA ASP A 97 -18.89 -28.70 -6.23
C ASP A 97 -17.56 -27.97 -6.09
N VAL A 98 -16.43 -28.68 -6.20
CA VAL A 98 -15.09 -28.09 -6.12
C VAL A 98 -14.87 -27.07 -7.25
N LEU A 99 -15.30 -27.39 -8.47
CA LEU A 99 -15.20 -26.47 -9.61
C LEU A 99 -16.18 -25.31 -9.46
N LEU A 100 -17.40 -25.58 -9.01
CA LEU A 100 -18.40 -24.54 -8.74
C LEU A 100 -17.90 -23.54 -7.68
N ARG A 101 -17.29 -24.02 -6.59
CA ARG A 101 -16.67 -23.17 -5.56
C ARG A 101 -15.53 -22.32 -6.14
N ASN A 102 -14.70 -22.90 -7.00
CA ASN A 102 -13.61 -22.17 -7.65
C ASN A 102 -14.16 -21.05 -8.55
N ILE A 103 -15.20 -21.33 -9.35
CA ILE A 103 -15.89 -20.31 -10.17
C ILE A 103 -16.43 -19.20 -9.27
N VAL A 104 -17.20 -19.56 -8.25
CA VAL A 104 -17.83 -18.59 -7.34
C VAL A 104 -16.79 -17.76 -6.56
N SER A 105 -15.65 -18.35 -6.19
CA SER A 105 -14.55 -17.64 -5.50
C SER A 105 -13.85 -16.57 -6.35
N ARG A 106 -14.16 -16.50 -7.64
CA ARG A 106 -13.65 -15.49 -8.58
C ARG A 106 -14.71 -14.47 -8.97
N LEU A 107 -15.90 -14.53 -8.35
CA LEU A 107 -16.96 -13.57 -8.60
C LEU A 107 -16.93 -12.46 -7.55
N PRO A 108 -17.29 -11.21 -7.92
CA PRO A 108 -17.62 -10.18 -6.94
C PRO A 108 -18.73 -10.66 -6.00
N VAL A 109 -18.70 -10.21 -4.75
CA VAL A 109 -19.64 -10.66 -3.69
C VAL A 109 -21.12 -10.66 -4.11
N LYS A 110 -21.55 -9.68 -4.91
CA LYS A 110 -22.94 -9.60 -5.41
C LYS A 110 -23.29 -10.72 -6.38
N ASP A 111 -22.39 -10.98 -7.33
CA ASP A 111 -22.59 -11.98 -8.37
C ASP A 111 -22.47 -13.39 -7.79
N GLY A 112 -21.50 -13.59 -6.88
CA GLY A 112 -21.43 -14.82 -6.09
C GLY A 112 -22.72 -15.06 -5.29
N ALA A 113 -23.24 -14.04 -4.60
CA ALA A 113 -24.51 -14.16 -3.87
C ALA A 113 -25.71 -14.45 -4.78
N ARG A 114 -25.74 -13.90 -6.01
CA ARG A 114 -26.79 -14.18 -7.00
C ARG A 114 -26.80 -15.65 -7.43
N THR A 115 -25.65 -16.32 -7.48
CA THR A 115 -25.61 -17.74 -7.81
C THR A 115 -26.44 -18.59 -6.83
N ALA A 116 -26.57 -18.16 -5.56
CA ALA A 116 -27.36 -18.85 -4.56
C ALA A 116 -28.89 -18.88 -4.86
N ALA A 117 -29.36 -18.08 -5.82
CA ALA A 117 -30.73 -18.10 -6.31
C ALA A 117 -30.98 -19.18 -7.38
N LEU A 118 -29.93 -19.73 -8.01
CA LEU A 118 -30.05 -20.73 -9.07
C LEU A 118 -30.64 -22.06 -8.55
N SER A 119 -30.15 -22.55 -7.41
CA SER A 119 -30.70 -23.75 -6.76
C SER A 119 -30.27 -23.88 -5.30
N ARG A 120 -30.86 -24.82 -4.56
CA ARG A 120 -30.43 -25.15 -3.19
C ARG A 120 -28.96 -25.58 -3.13
N ARG A 121 -28.46 -26.26 -4.16
CA ARG A 121 -27.05 -26.68 -4.28
C ARG A 121 -26.13 -25.47 -4.40
N TRP A 122 -26.46 -24.53 -5.28
CA TRP A 122 -25.68 -23.30 -5.44
C TRP A 122 -25.64 -22.43 -4.19
N ARG A 123 -26.71 -22.44 -3.38
CA ARG A 123 -26.70 -21.79 -2.05
C ARG A 123 -25.66 -22.40 -1.11
N GLY A 124 -25.50 -23.72 -1.13
CA GLY A 124 -24.45 -24.42 -0.40
C GLY A 124 -23.05 -24.08 -0.92
N VAL A 125 -22.89 -24.10 -2.26
CA VAL A 125 -21.63 -23.72 -2.93
C VAL A 125 -21.21 -22.32 -2.51
N TRP A 126 -22.10 -21.33 -2.64
CA TRP A 126 -21.84 -19.94 -2.24
C TRP A 126 -21.31 -19.83 -0.80
N ARG A 127 -22.00 -20.44 0.17
CA ARG A 127 -21.59 -20.39 1.59
C ARG A 127 -20.25 -21.06 1.86
N SER A 128 -19.83 -21.99 1.02
CA SER A 128 -18.57 -22.73 1.18
C SER A 128 -17.41 -22.15 0.36
N ALA A 129 -17.68 -21.19 -0.52
CA ALA A 129 -16.68 -20.61 -1.40
C ALA A 129 -15.93 -19.47 -0.69
N PRO A 130 -14.59 -19.38 -0.82
CA PRO A 130 -13.83 -18.24 -0.35
C PRO A 130 -14.31 -16.94 -1.00
N LEU A 131 -14.71 -15.94 -0.21
CA LEU A 131 -15.25 -14.70 -0.77
C LEU A 131 -14.20 -13.71 -1.26
N VAL A 132 -14.58 -12.97 -2.31
CA VAL A 132 -13.95 -11.73 -2.71
C VAL A 132 -14.90 -10.55 -2.46
N LEU A 133 -14.58 -9.72 -1.48
CA LEU A 133 -15.34 -8.55 -1.08
C LEU A 133 -14.56 -7.28 -1.41
N VAL A 134 -15.07 -6.50 -2.36
CA VAL A 134 -14.53 -5.19 -2.71
C VAL A 134 -15.62 -4.16 -2.46
N ASP A 135 -15.38 -3.22 -1.54
CA ASP A 135 -16.42 -2.31 -1.07
C ASP A 135 -16.90 -1.32 -2.15
N SER A 136 -16.01 -0.92 -3.06
CA SER A 136 -16.34 -0.08 -4.22
C SER A 136 -17.31 -0.75 -5.20
N HIS A 137 -17.47 -2.08 -5.16
CA HIS A 137 -18.44 -2.83 -5.97
C HIS A 137 -19.85 -2.87 -5.36
N ILE A 138 -20.01 -2.44 -4.10
CA ILE A 138 -21.29 -2.49 -3.38
C ILE A 138 -22.26 -1.44 -3.89
N LEU A 139 -21.79 -0.28 -4.33
CA LEU A 139 -22.62 0.74 -4.97
C LEU A 139 -22.22 0.90 -6.45
N PRO A 140 -23.10 1.45 -7.31
CA PRO A 140 -22.74 1.77 -8.69
C PRO A 140 -21.54 2.70 -8.78
N ALA A 141 -20.73 2.57 -9.83
CA ALA A 141 -19.57 3.43 -10.06
C ALA A 141 -19.99 4.92 -10.06
N GLY A 142 -19.21 5.77 -9.39
CA GLY A 142 -19.47 7.21 -9.29
C GLY A 142 -20.30 7.66 -8.08
N THR A 143 -20.93 6.76 -7.32
CA THR A 143 -21.73 7.15 -6.15
C THR A 143 -20.95 7.12 -4.83
N ALA A 144 -19.77 6.51 -4.76
CA ALA A 144 -19.01 6.33 -3.51
C ALA A 144 -18.22 7.57 -3.05
N ALA A 145 -18.54 8.76 -3.58
CA ALA A 145 -17.92 10.03 -3.18
C ALA A 145 -18.60 10.66 -1.96
N ALA A 146 -19.92 10.48 -1.82
CA ALA A 146 -20.69 11.10 -0.75
C ALA A 146 -20.60 10.30 0.56
N ARG A 147 -20.44 11.00 1.70
CA ARG A 147 -20.35 10.37 3.03
C ARG A 147 -21.55 9.50 3.38
N ALA A 148 -22.76 9.85 2.91
CA ALA A 148 -23.97 9.04 3.09
C ALA A 148 -23.87 7.67 2.38
N ASP A 149 -23.30 7.64 1.18
CA ASP A 149 -23.06 6.41 0.43
C ASP A 149 -21.97 5.56 1.08
N ALA A 150 -20.94 6.18 1.65
CA ALA A 150 -19.95 5.48 2.47
C ALA A 150 -20.57 4.78 3.70
N ARG A 151 -21.54 5.40 4.39
CA ARG A 151 -22.26 4.75 5.50
C ARG A 151 -23.08 3.55 5.03
N ARG A 152 -23.73 3.64 3.85
CA ARG A 152 -24.48 2.52 3.25
C ARG A 152 -23.56 1.37 2.87
N VAL A 153 -22.41 1.66 2.27
CA VAL A 153 -21.35 0.68 1.97
C VAL A 153 -20.88 0.02 3.26
N THR A 154 -20.52 0.80 4.28
CA THR A 154 -20.07 0.31 5.59
C THR A 154 -21.10 -0.63 6.25
N SER A 155 -22.37 -0.25 6.19
CA SER A 155 -23.47 -1.08 6.71
C SER A 155 -23.65 -2.38 5.93
N ALA A 156 -23.46 -2.35 4.62
CA ALA A 156 -23.49 -3.54 3.78
C ALA A 156 -22.29 -4.46 4.03
N VAL A 157 -21.08 -3.91 4.13
CA VAL A 157 -19.85 -4.64 4.50
C VAL A 157 -20.06 -5.36 5.83
N SER A 158 -20.55 -4.66 6.86
CA SER A 158 -20.82 -5.27 8.17
C SER A 158 -21.76 -6.48 8.07
N ARG A 159 -22.89 -6.33 7.34
CA ARG A 159 -23.84 -7.44 7.14
C ARG A 159 -23.23 -8.61 6.38
N ILE A 160 -22.39 -8.35 5.37
CA ILE A 160 -21.71 -9.39 4.60
C ILE A 160 -20.71 -10.15 5.49
N LEU A 161 -19.89 -9.42 6.24
CA LEU A 161 -18.91 -10.00 7.16
C LEU A 161 -19.60 -10.85 8.24
N ASP A 162 -20.76 -10.43 8.73
CA ASP A 162 -21.54 -11.18 9.72
C ASP A 162 -22.18 -12.43 9.11
N ALA A 163 -22.86 -12.29 7.96
CA ALA A 163 -23.67 -13.35 7.38
C ALA A 163 -22.88 -14.47 6.70
N HIS A 164 -21.71 -14.17 6.12
CA HIS A 164 -20.93 -15.17 5.40
C HIS A 164 -20.04 -15.98 6.36
N PRO A 165 -20.06 -17.33 6.36
CA PRO A 165 -19.29 -18.14 7.31
C PRO A 165 -17.77 -18.06 7.11
N GLY A 166 -17.32 -17.63 5.93
CA GLY A 166 -15.91 -17.68 5.53
C GLY A 166 -15.57 -18.96 4.75
N PRO A 167 -14.34 -19.10 4.24
CA PRO A 167 -13.22 -18.18 4.41
C PRO A 167 -13.31 -16.93 3.51
N PHE A 168 -12.44 -15.95 3.73
CA PHE A 168 -12.29 -14.80 2.83
C PHE A 168 -10.98 -14.88 2.07
N ARG A 169 -11.07 -14.94 0.74
CA ARG A 169 -9.88 -14.90 -0.11
C ARG A 169 -9.33 -13.48 -0.19
N CYS A 170 -10.20 -12.49 -0.37
CA CYS A 170 -9.79 -11.12 -0.64
C CYS A 170 -10.83 -10.13 -0.11
N VAL A 171 -10.37 -9.12 0.63
CA VAL A 171 -11.20 -8.05 1.20
C VAL A 171 -10.53 -6.71 0.95
N HIS A 172 -11.13 -5.87 0.10
CA HIS A 172 -10.67 -4.52 -0.20
C HIS A 172 -11.67 -3.50 0.37
N LEU A 173 -11.25 -2.81 1.43
CA LEU A 173 -12.02 -1.76 2.09
C LEU A 173 -11.30 -0.43 1.83
N THR A 174 -11.77 0.27 0.80
CA THR A 174 -11.16 1.52 0.33
C THR A 174 -12.11 2.70 0.39
N SER A 175 -13.37 2.47 0.75
CA SER A 175 -14.49 3.42 0.71
C SER A 175 -15.10 3.73 2.07
N SER A 176 -14.45 3.28 3.15
CA SER A 176 -15.00 3.38 4.49
C SER A 176 -14.53 4.65 5.19
N HIS A 177 -15.48 5.36 5.82
CA HIS A 177 -15.22 6.53 6.64
C HIS A 177 -15.14 6.13 8.11
N MET A 178 -14.00 5.60 8.56
CA MET A 178 -13.96 4.89 9.86
C MET A 178 -14.05 5.81 11.09
N GLU A 179 -13.82 7.12 10.91
CA GLU A 179 -14.11 8.14 11.92
C GLU A 179 -15.58 8.09 12.39
N ASP A 180 -16.52 7.81 11.46
CA ASP A 180 -17.95 7.77 11.77
C ASP A 180 -18.35 6.52 12.57
N PHE A 181 -17.46 5.53 12.70
CA PHE A 181 -17.77 4.20 13.23
C PHE A 181 -16.71 3.70 14.22
N PRO A 182 -16.60 4.34 15.41
CA PRO A 182 -15.62 3.95 16.42
C PRO A 182 -15.80 2.47 16.82
N GLY A 183 -14.70 1.72 16.86
CA GLY A 183 -14.68 0.30 17.23
C GLY A 183 -15.15 -0.69 16.15
N LEU A 184 -15.81 -0.23 15.08
CA LEU A 184 -16.30 -1.12 14.01
C LEU A 184 -15.15 -1.83 13.28
N LEU A 185 -14.04 -1.11 13.05
CA LEU A 185 -12.84 -1.69 12.42
C LEU A 185 -12.30 -2.87 13.23
N ALA A 186 -12.20 -2.72 14.56
CA ALA A 186 -11.70 -3.79 15.42
C ALA A 186 -12.57 -5.05 15.32
N ARG A 187 -13.91 -4.86 15.27
CA ARG A 187 -14.86 -5.95 15.04
C ARG A 187 -14.66 -6.61 13.68
N TRP A 188 -14.53 -5.83 12.60
CA TRP A 188 -14.28 -6.36 11.26
C TRP A 188 -12.98 -7.16 11.20
N LEU A 189 -11.88 -6.61 11.73
CA LEU A 189 -10.60 -7.31 11.79
C LEU A 189 -10.71 -8.60 12.60
N GLN A 190 -11.43 -8.61 13.72
CA GLN A 190 -11.64 -9.83 14.48
C GLN A 190 -12.40 -10.89 13.68
N ILE A 191 -13.46 -10.50 12.96
CA ILE A 191 -14.22 -11.41 12.10
C ILE A 191 -13.34 -11.97 10.98
N LEU A 192 -12.55 -11.11 10.33
CA LEU A 192 -11.66 -11.51 9.25
C LEU A 192 -10.53 -12.45 9.73
N ALA A 193 -10.00 -12.20 10.92
CA ALA A 193 -9.01 -13.07 11.55
C ALA A 193 -9.60 -14.47 11.82
N VAL A 194 -10.79 -14.53 12.41
CA VAL A 194 -11.48 -15.81 12.71
C VAL A 194 -11.88 -16.55 11.42
N LYS A 195 -12.29 -15.82 10.39
CA LYS A 195 -12.74 -16.38 9.11
C LYS A 195 -11.60 -16.53 8.09
N GLY A 196 -10.33 -16.43 8.51
CA GLY A 196 -9.16 -16.76 7.70
C GLY A 196 -9.01 -15.94 6.43
N ILE A 197 -8.73 -14.64 6.57
CA ILE A 197 -8.43 -13.73 5.45
C ILE A 197 -7.04 -13.95 4.86
N GLN A 198 -6.90 -13.91 3.53
CA GLN A 198 -5.62 -14.04 2.82
C GLN A 198 -5.11 -12.71 2.23
N ASP A 199 -5.96 -11.99 1.48
CA ASP A 199 -5.60 -10.70 0.86
C ASP A 199 -6.44 -9.57 1.48
N LEU A 200 -5.78 -8.65 2.18
CA LEU A 200 -6.43 -7.56 2.90
C LEU A 200 -5.90 -6.19 2.44
N VAL A 201 -6.79 -5.35 1.94
CA VAL A 201 -6.51 -3.95 1.61
C VAL A 201 -7.40 -3.04 2.46
N LEU A 202 -6.79 -2.16 3.25
CA LEU A 202 -7.48 -1.22 4.14
C LEU A 202 -6.99 0.21 3.87
N VAL A 203 -7.84 1.04 3.28
CA VAL A 203 -7.56 2.47 3.08
C VAL A 203 -8.62 3.29 3.80
N ASN A 204 -8.19 4.11 4.76
CA ASN A 204 -9.10 4.98 5.50
C ASN A 204 -9.49 6.22 4.68
N ARG A 205 -10.72 6.72 4.87
CA ARG A 205 -11.16 8.05 4.46
C ARG A 205 -11.87 8.76 5.62
N PRO A 206 -11.92 10.10 5.66
CA PRO A 206 -10.94 11.00 5.06
C PRO A 206 -9.55 10.78 5.70
N TRP A 207 -8.53 11.46 5.17
CA TRP A 207 -7.17 11.39 5.70
C TRP A 207 -7.07 12.16 7.03
N ALA A 208 -7.29 11.43 8.13
CA ALA A 208 -6.89 11.84 9.48
C ALA A 208 -5.87 10.82 10.01
N LEU A 209 -4.58 11.19 10.04
CA LEU A 209 -3.49 10.32 10.49
C LEU A 209 -3.51 10.05 11.99
N ASP A 210 -4.52 10.54 12.69
CA ASP A 210 -4.68 10.33 14.12
C ASP A 210 -5.37 8.99 14.41
N PHE A 211 -5.98 8.36 13.40
CA PHE A 211 -6.64 7.07 13.54
C PHE A 211 -5.64 5.92 13.53
N VAL A 212 -5.42 5.37 14.72
CA VAL A 212 -4.61 4.16 14.91
C VAL A 212 -5.38 2.94 14.40
N ILE A 213 -4.78 2.17 13.49
CA ILE A 213 -5.36 0.89 13.09
C ILE A 213 -5.28 -0.11 14.25
N PRO A 214 -6.39 -0.81 14.61
CA PRO A 214 -6.37 -1.78 15.70
C PRO A 214 -5.35 -2.90 15.45
N SER A 215 -4.56 -3.27 16.45
CA SER A 215 -3.48 -4.26 16.33
C SER A 215 -3.96 -5.69 16.03
N THR A 216 -5.26 -5.95 15.95
CA THR A 216 -5.86 -7.25 15.64
C THR A 216 -5.31 -7.86 14.34
N PHE A 217 -4.99 -7.05 13.32
CA PHE A 217 -4.45 -7.57 12.06
C PHE A 217 -3.06 -8.21 12.22
N LEU A 218 -2.29 -7.82 13.24
CA LEU A 218 -0.96 -8.40 13.50
C LEU A 218 -1.03 -9.90 13.81
N GLY A 219 -2.16 -10.37 14.35
CA GLY A 219 -2.38 -11.79 14.67
C GLY A 219 -2.93 -12.64 13.53
N MET A 220 -3.12 -12.08 12.32
CA MET A 220 -3.73 -12.80 11.20
C MET A 220 -2.69 -13.65 10.46
N THR A 221 -2.50 -14.89 10.91
CA THR A 221 -1.48 -15.80 10.36
C THR A 221 -1.78 -16.30 8.94
N THR A 222 -3.02 -16.17 8.48
CA THR A 222 -3.45 -16.58 7.13
C THR A 222 -3.16 -15.53 6.06
N LEU A 223 -2.76 -14.31 6.44
CA LEU A 223 -2.50 -13.24 5.48
C LEU A 223 -1.32 -13.59 4.57
N THR A 224 -1.56 -13.46 3.27
CA THR A 224 -0.56 -13.56 2.20
C THR A 224 -0.23 -12.20 1.61
N ARG A 225 -1.18 -11.26 1.63
CA ARG A 225 -1.00 -9.90 1.15
C ARG A 225 -1.70 -8.91 2.09
N LEU A 226 -1.00 -7.83 2.45
CA LEU A 226 -1.52 -6.77 3.29
C LEU A 226 -1.18 -5.41 2.68
N TYR A 227 -2.19 -4.59 2.39
CA TYR A 227 -2.02 -3.17 2.04
C TYR A 227 -2.73 -2.28 3.04
N LEU A 228 -2.00 -1.35 3.63
CA LEU A 228 -2.53 -0.34 4.55
C LEU A 228 -2.37 1.05 3.94
N GLY A 229 -3.41 1.87 3.98
CA GLY A 229 -3.35 3.25 3.52
C GLY A 229 -4.05 4.24 4.44
N LEU A 230 -3.42 5.40 4.66
CA LEU A 230 -3.98 6.51 5.45
C LEU A 230 -4.32 6.13 6.91
N TRP A 231 -3.45 5.34 7.53
CA TRP A 231 -3.56 4.92 8.93
C TRP A 231 -2.36 5.37 9.74
N LYS A 232 -2.53 5.52 11.05
CA LYS A 232 -1.43 5.46 12.01
C LYS A 232 -1.21 4.03 12.44
N PHE A 233 0.03 3.57 12.33
CA PHE A 233 0.42 2.23 12.72
C PHE A 233 0.39 2.09 14.25
N PRO A 234 -0.10 0.96 14.79
CA PRO A 234 -0.12 0.74 16.23
C PRO A 234 1.30 0.59 16.77
N ASP A 235 1.53 1.05 17.99
CA ASP A 235 2.81 0.84 18.68
C ASP A 235 3.07 -0.67 18.86
N THR A 236 4.23 -1.11 18.39
CA THR A 236 4.65 -2.52 18.42
C THR A 236 5.26 -2.94 19.76
N ALA A 237 5.58 -2.00 20.66
CA ALA A 237 6.28 -2.28 21.92
C ALA A 237 5.53 -3.27 22.85
N GLY A 238 4.20 -3.25 22.84
CA GLY A 238 3.35 -4.13 23.66
C GLY A 238 2.87 -5.40 22.96
N VAL A 239 3.30 -5.65 21.72
CA VAL A 239 2.80 -6.78 20.93
C VAL A 239 3.41 -8.09 21.42
N ARG A 240 2.60 -9.15 21.47
CA ARG A 240 3.04 -10.49 21.90
C ARG A 240 4.20 -10.97 21.03
N ARG A 241 5.23 -11.55 21.67
CA ARG A 241 6.40 -12.10 20.97
C ARG A 241 6.09 -13.26 20.02
N SER A 242 4.93 -13.91 20.17
CA SER A 242 4.47 -14.99 19.30
C SER A 242 3.81 -14.49 18.01
N THR A 243 3.55 -13.18 17.90
CA THR A 243 2.91 -12.58 16.73
C THR A 243 3.84 -12.72 15.52
N CYS A 244 3.32 -13.33 14.46
CA CYS A 244 4.05 -13.53 13.22
C CYS A 244 3.09 -13.55 12.03
N PHE A 245 3.66 -13.24 10.87
CA PHE A 245 3.02 -13.31 9.57
C PHE A 245 3.69 -14.44 8.76
N PRO A 246 3.40 -15.71 9.06
CA PRO A 246 4.14 -16.84 8.50
C PRO A 246 3.94 -17.01 7.00
N ASN A 247 2.86 -16.43 6.44
CA ASN A 247 2.48 -16.58 5.03
C ASN A 247 2.52 -15.27 4.25
N LEU A 248 2.93 -14.14 4.85
CA LEU A 248 2.84 -12.82 4.22
C LEU A 248 3.94 -12.67 3.17
N LEU A 249 3.53 -12.63 1.90
CA LEU A 249 4.40 -12.52 0.73
C LEU A 249 4.56 -11.07 0.26
N GLU A 250 3.54 -10.23 0.48
CA GLU A 250 3.50 -8.87 -0.05
C GLU A 250 2.92 -7.88 0.98
N LEU A 251 3.69 -6.83 1.27
CA LEU A 251 3.33 -5.74 2.17
C LEU A 251 3.33 -4.41 1.43
N GLY A 252 2.20 -3.72 1.45
CA GLY A 252 2.01 -2.39 0.90
C GLY A 252 1.69 -1.35 1.98
N LEU A 253 2.44 -0.26 1.98
CA LEU A 253 2.28 0.87 2.91
C LEU A 253 2.06 2.16 2.12
N CYS A 254 0.85 2.70 2.20
CA CYS A 254 0.39 3.84 1.41
C CYS A 254 0.12 5.04 2.31
N CYS A 255 1.07 5.97 2.47
CA CYS A 255 0.95 7.11 3.37
C CYS A 255 0.59 6.71 4.82
N VAL A 256 1.23 5.66 5.34
CA VAL A 256 1.04 5.18 6.72
C VAL A 256 2.00 5.93 7.65
N PHE A 257 1.47 6.47 8.77
CA PHE A 257 2.30 7.07 9.80
C PHE A 257 2.82 5.97 10.75
N MET A 258 4.14 5.76 10.78
CA MET A 258 4.79 4.74 11.59
C MET A 258 6.24 5.13 11.93
N GLU A 259 6.81 4.51 12.97
CA GLU A 259 8.24 4.65 13.30
C GLU A 259 9.08 3.55 12.62
N SER A 260 10.39 3.77 12.47
CA SER A 260 11.30 2.78 11.87
C SER A 260 11.26 1.44 12.61
N LYS A 261 11.18 1.46 13.96
CA LYS A 261 11.10 0.27 14.80
C LYS A 261 9.87 -0.60 14.48
N ASP A 262 8.75 0.01 14.08
CA ASP A 262 7.52 -0.70 13.77
C ASP A 262 7.63 -1.42 12.42
N LEU A 263 8.36 -0.83 11.47
CA LEU A 263 8.64 -1.47 10.19
C LEU A 263 9.61 -2.63 10.36
N ASP A 264 10.69 -2.41 11.12
CA ASP A 264 11.65 -3.45 11.46
C ASP A 264 10.95 -4.64 12.14
N PHE A 265 10.01 -4.36 13.05
CA PHE A 265 9.16 -5.39 13.66
C PHE A 265 8.38 -6.20 12.62
N ILE A 266 7.70 -5.58 11.66
CA ILE A 266 6.92 -6.34 10.65
C ILE A 266 7.86 -7.17 9.77
N LEU A 267 9.00 -6.62 9.36
CA LEU A 267 9.98 -7.32 8.52
C LEU A 267 10.56 -8.54 9.23
N ASP A 268 10.93 -8.40 10.50
CA ASP A 268 11.39 -9.51 11.37
C ASP A 268 10.33 -10.60 11.52
N ARG A 269 9.05 -10.20 11.61
CA ARG A 269 7.92 -11.12 11.81
C ARG A 269 7.33 -11.71 10.54
N SER A 270 7.91 -11.41 9.38
CA SER A 270 7.43 -11.86 8.06
C SER A 270 8.52 -12.64 7.31
N PRO A 271 8.81 -13.89 7.71
CA PRO A 271 9.97 -14.65 7.22
C PRO A 271 9.89 -15.06 5.75
N VAL A 272 8.73 -14.94 5.11
CA VAL A 272 8.50 -15.27 3.70
C VAL A 272 8.16 -14.03 2.85
N LEU A 273 8.34 -12.83 3.39
CA LEU A 273 8.00 -11.59 2.69
C LEU A 273 8.91 -11.38 1.49
N GLU A 274 8.34 -11.41 0.28
CA GLU A 274 9.09 -11.24 -0.96
C GLU A 274 9.01 -9.80 -1.50
N LYS A 275 7.90 -9.10 -1.24
CA LYS A 275 7.64 -7.78 -1.82
C LYS A 275 7.29 -6.75 -0.75
N LEU A 276 8.01 -5.64 -0.76
CA LEU A 276 7.70 -4.45 0.02
C LEU A 276 7.41 -3.27 -0.92
N CYS A 277 6.23 -2.68 -0.77
CA CYS A 277 5.75 -1.57 -1.57
C CYS A 277 5.46 -0.38 -0.66
N VAL A 278 6.21 0.72 -0.79
CA VAL A 278 5.96 1.96 -0.04
C VAL A 278 5.56 3.07 -1.00
N HIS A 279 4.38 3.65 -0.77
CA HIS A 279 3.75 4.60 -1.65
C HIS A 279 3.38 5.88 -0.91
N GLY A 280 3.78 7.01 -1.49
CA GLY A 280 3.34 8.32 -1.01
C GLY A 280 3.81 8.68 0.39
N ASN A 281 4.87 8.08 0.93
CA ASN A 281 5.31 8.43 2.30
C ASN A 281 5.63 9.94 2.39
N LEU A 282 4.93 10.62 3.30
CA LEU A 282 5.10 12.05 3.58
C LEU A 282 5.82 12.33 4.89
N PHE A 283 6.14 11.28 5.65
CA PHE A 283 6.71 11.39 6.98
C PHE A 283 8.23 11.18 6.95
N LYS A 284 8.89 11.76 7.95
CA LYS A 284 10.31 11.55 8.19
C LYS A 284 10.51 10.12 8.70
N LEU A 285 10.88 9.21 7.81
CA LEU A 285 11.16 7.81 8.10
C LEU A 285 12.54 7.45 7.55
N SER A 286 13.29 6.65 8.31
CA SER A 286 14.50 5.98 7.84
C SER A 286 14.17 4.51 7.62
N LEU A 287 14.54 3.99 6.45
CA LEU A 287 14.24 2.63 6.05
C LEU A 287 15.49 1.76 6.17
N CYS A 288 15.52 0.87 7.16
CA CYS A 288 16.57 -0.13 7.33
C CYS A 288 16.03 -1.50 6.87
N LEU A 289 16.62 -2.05 5.81
CA LEU A 289 16.17 -3.31 5.24
C LEU A 289 17.10 -4.43 5.71
N VAL A 290 16.59 -5.19 6.68
CA VAL A 290 17.16 -6.46 7.16
C VAL A 290 16.11 -7.55 6.91
N SER A 291 16.32 -8.37 5.89
CA SER A 291 15.37 -9.44 5.55
C SER A 291 16.02 -10.52 4.69
N GLN A 292 15.79 -11.77 5.07
CA GLN A 292 16.32 -12.95 4.36
C GLN A 292 15.42 -13.41 3.21
N SER A 293 14.22 -12.85 3.07
CA SER A 293 13.22 -13.27 2.08
C SER A 293 12.89 -12.21 1.03
N LEU A 294 13.14 -10.93 1.31
CA LEU A 294 12.77 -9.83 0.41
C LEU A 294 13.48 -9.97 -0.94
N ARG A 295 12.70 -9.94 -2.02
CA ARG A 295 13.17 -10.00 -3.41
C ARG A 295 12.95 -8.69 -4.14
N CYS A 296 11.91 -7.93 -3.79
CA CYS A 296 11.58 -6.69 -4.47
C CYS A 296 11.14 -5.61 -3.48
N VAL A 297 11.79 -4.44 -3.56
CA VAL A 297 11.39 -3.23 -2.83
C VAL A 297 11.02 -2.17 -3.85
N LYS A 298 9.79 -1.66 -3.76
CA LYS A 298 9.29 -0.58 -4.60
C LYS A 298 8.92 0.60 -3.73
N ILE A 299 9.57 1.74 -3.96
CA ILE A 299 9.30 3.00 -3.29
C ILE A 299 8.84 3.99 -4.34
N THR A 300 7.64 4.53 -4.18
CA THR A 300 7.05 5.43 -5.17
C THR A 300 6.49 6.69 -4.51
N GLY A 301 6.78 7.86 -5.06
CA GLY A 301 6.17 9.12 -4.61
C GLY A 301 6.47 9.49 -3.16
N SER A 302 7.58 9.00 -2.61
CA SER A 302 7.88 9.00 -1.16
C SER A 302 9.12 9.82 -0.83
N PHE A 303 9.18 10.35 0.38
CA PHE A 303 10.39 10.95 0.96
C PHE A 303 10.98 10.04 2.04
N PHE A 304 12.30 9.91 2.05
CA PHE A 304 13.09 9.22 3.07
C PHE A 304 14.37 10.02 3.34
N GLU A 305 14.82 10.06 4.59
CA GLU A 305 16.16 10.60 4.88
C GLU A 305 17.24 9.59 4.49
N GLU A 306 16.97 8.33 4.75
CA GLU A 306 17.89 7.23 4.52
C GLU A 306 17.15 5.96 4.14
N ILE A 307 17.68 5.26 3.13
CA ILE A 307 17.31 3.91 2.72
C ILE A 307 18.57 3.08 2.79
N ALA A 308 18.68 2.18 3.76
CA ALA A 308 19.84 1.34 3.99
C ALA A 308 19.48 -0.14 3.75
N LEU A 309 20.12 -0.74 2.74
CA LEU A 309 20.12 -2.19 2.52
C LEU A 309 21.20 -2.80 3.42
N VAL A 310 20.87 -3.07 4.68
CA VAL A 310 21.84 -3.52 5.67
C VAL A 310 22.23 -4.98 5.39
N ASP A 311 21.23 -5.87 5.41
CA ASP A 311 21.40 -7.29 5.10
C ASP A 311 20.15 -7.84 4.41
N ALA A 312 20.20 -7.89 3.08
CA ALA A 312 19.09 -8.33 2.24
C ALA A 312 19.60 -9.25 1.11
N PRO A 313 20.06 -10.47 1.43
CA PRO A 313 20.79 -11.32 0.48
C PRO A 313 19.92 -11.85 -0.67
N CYS A 314 18.60 -11.91 -0.47
CA CYS A 314 17.65 -12.32 -1.48
C CYS A 314 17.14 -11.16 -2.35
N LEU A 315 17.53 -9.91 -2.06
CA LEU A 315 16.99 -8.76 -2.75
C LEU A 315 17.47 -8.73 -4.20
N GLU A 316 16.53 -8.77 -5.12
CA GLU A 316 16.77 -8.79 -6.56
C GLU A 316 16.57 -7.41 -7.18
N ARG A 317 15.59 -6.65 -6.68
CA ARG A 317 15.13 -5.39 -7.29
C ARG A 317 14.87 -4.32 -6.24
N LEU A 318 15.48 -3.15 -6.42
CA LEU A 318 15.14 -1.92 -5.71
C LEU A 318 14.68 -0.86 -6.71
N ILE A 319 13.44 -0.40 -6.60
CA ILE A 319 12.83 0.55 -7.54
C ILE A 319 12.43 1.81 -6.77
N LEU A 320 13.02 2.95 -7.11
CA LEU A 320 12.79 4.26 -6.49
C LEU A 320 12.18 5.18 -7.54
N THR A 321 10.88 5.45 -7.53
CA THR A 321 10.23 6.24 -8.60
C THR A 321 9.51 7.47 -8.07
N GLY A 322 9.80 8.65 -8.61
CA GLY A 322 9.09 9.87 -8.23
C GLY A 322 9.29 10.24 -6.75
N CYS A 323 10.39 9.80 -6.12
CA CYS A 323 10.80 10.31 -4.83
C CYS A 323 11.05 11.81 -4.92
N TRP A 324 10.76 12.53 -3.85
CA TRP A 324 10.87 13.97 -3.77
C TRP A 324 11.70 14.35 -2.55
N THR A 325 12.31 15.52 -2.56
CA THR A 325 13.15 16.01 -1.46
C THR A 325 12.42 17.10 -0.69
N ARG A 326 12.68 17.17 0.61
CA ARG A 326 12.19 18.25 1.47
C ARG A 326 13.29 19.29 1.64
N GLY A 327 13.19 20.39 0.89
CA GLY A 327 14.25 21.40 0.83
C GLY A 327 15.51 20.85 0.13
N ALA A 328 16.68 21.15 0.68
CA ALA A 328 17.98 20.72 0.14
C ALA A 328 18.43 19.31 0.58
N VAL A 329 17.59 18.57 1.34
CA VAL A 329 17.95 17.26 1.88
C VAL A 329 17.68 16.17 0.83
N CYS A 330 18.75 15.54 0.35
CA CYS A 330 18.68 14.36 -0.51
C CYS A 330 18.50 13.09 0.32
N THR A 331 17.81 12.10 -0.24
CA THR A 331 17.70 10.75 0.33
C THR A 331 19.03 10.02 0.18
N LYS A 332 19.59 9.54 1.30
CA LYS A 332 20.79 8.69 1.26
C LYS A 332 20.37 7.25 0.95
N VAL A 333 21.00 6.64 -0.05
CA VAL A 333 20.78 5.24 -0.42
C VAL A 333 22.06 4.48 -0.13
N LYS A 334 22.05 3.71 0.96
CA LYS A 334 23.15 2.85 1.37
C LYS A 334 22.93 1.43 0.90
N ILE A 335 23.90 0.89 0.16
CA ILE A 335 23.87 -0.50 -0.29
C ILE A 335 24.94 -1.26 0.50
N GLY A 336 24.51 -2.06 1.47
CA GLY A 336 25.32 -3.00 2.22
C GLY A 336 25.29 -4.39 1.57
N HIS A 337 24.92 -5.41 2.33
CA HIS A 337 24.94 -6.80 1.85
C HIS A 337 23.68 -7.15 1.04
N ALA A 338 23.77 -7.06 -0.29
CA ALA A 338 22.71 -7.43 -1.24
C ALA A 338 23.25 -8.10 -2.52
N PRO A 339 23.88 -9.29 -2.43
CA PRO A 339 24.56 -9.95 -3.55
C PRO A 339 23.67 -10.27 -4.77
N LYS A 340 22.37 -10.50 -4.58
CA LYS A 340 21.43 -10.80 -5.68
C LYS A 340 20.83 -9.57 -6.35
N LEU A 341 21.19 -8.37 -5.89
CA LEU A 341 20.62 -7.12 -6.40
C LEU A 341 21.11 -6.89 -7.82
N HIS A 342 20.25 -7.19 -8.78
CA HIS A 342 20.56 -7.09 -10.22
C HIS A 342 19.79 -5.98 -10.92
N SER A 343 18.75 -5.42 -10.28
CA SER A 343 17.99 -4.29 -10.82
C SER A 343 17.91 -3.14 -9.81
N LEU A 344 18.32 -1.96 -10.24
CA LEU A 344 18.21 -0.71 -9.49
C LEU A 344 17.50 0.34 -10.35
N GLY A 345 16.28 0.69 -9.97
CA GLY A 345 15.34 1.40 -10.82
C GLY A 345 15.09 2.86 -10.44
N TYR A 346 15.04 3.73 -11.44
CA TYR A 346 14.57 5.12 -11.46
C TYR A 346 15.23 6.08 -10.45
N MET A 347 16.50 5.84 -10.13
CA MET A 347 17.25 6.74 -9.27
C MET A 347 17.35 8.14 -9.88
N ASP A 348 16.88 9.15 -9.15
CA ASP A 348 17.06 10.58 -9.45
C ASP A 348 18.36 11.08 -8.78
N PRO A 349 19.46 11.36 -9.51
CA PRO A 349 20.73 11.79 -8.91
C PRO A 349 20.66 13.15 -8.22
N GLY A 350 19.65 13.97 -8.50
CA GLY A 350 19.42 15.24 -7.83
C GLY A 350 18.59 15.09 -6.55
N SER A 351 18.02 13.92 -6.29
CA SER A 351 17.23 13.63 -5.08
C SER A 351 17.81 12.49 -4.24
N HIS A 352 18.63 11.63 -4.82
CA HIS A 352 19.24 10.47 -4.16
C HIS A 352 20.76 10.55 -4.22
N VAL A 353 21.39 10.26 -3.10
CA VAL A 353 22.85 10.16 -2.98
C VAL A 353 23.20 8.74 -2.59
N LEU A 354 24.03 8.09 -3.42
CA LEU A 354 24.55 6.75 -3.13
C LEU A 354 25.66 6.82 -2.08
N GLU A 355 25.63 5.91 -1.12
CA GLU A 355 26.65 5.77 -0.09
C GLU A 355 27.03 4.29 0.05
N PHE A 356 28.34 4.02 0.05
CA PHE A 356 28.91 2.69 0.18
C PHE A 356 29.90 2.70 1.34
N GLY A 357 29.58 1.97 2.43
CA GLY A 357 30.30 2.11 3.70
C GLY A 357 30.27 3.57 4.17
N ASN A 358 31.44 4.19 4.33
CA ASN A 358 31.58 5.61 4.71
C ASN A 358 31.80 6.55 3.50
N THR A 359 31.71 6.02 2.27
CA THR A 359 31.99 6.81 1.05
C THR A 359 30.70 7.27 0.41
N VAL A 360 30.47 8.59 0.42
CA VAL A 360 29.36 9.24 -0.27
C VAL A 360 29.76 9.56 -1.71
N ILE A 361 29.01 9.04 -2.68
CA ILE A 361 29.29 9.26 -4.11
C ILE A 361 28.85 10.68 -4.49
N LYS A 362 29.82 11.48 -4.94
CA LYS A 362 29.64 12.85 -5.48
C LYS A 362 30.28 12.97 -6.87
N ALA A 363 29.98 14.03 -7.61
CA ALA A 363 30.52 14.22 -8.96
C ALA A 363 32.05 14.28 -8.90
N GLY A 364 32.73 13.46 -9.71
CA GLY A 364 34.20 13.39 -9.72
C GLY A 364 34.82 12.49 -8.64
N THR A 365 34.01 11.79 -7.84
CA THR A 365 34.53 10.79 -6.88
C THR A 365 35.27 9.68 -7.62
N LYS A 366 36.48 9.35 -7.18
CA LYS A 366 37.21 8.17 -7.69
C LYS A 366 36.59 6.92 -7.08
N VAL A 367 36.00 6.07 -7.94
CA VAL A 367 35.34 4.82 -7.54
C VAL A 367 36.41 3.77 -7.21
N SER A 368 36.36 3.21 -6.01
CA SER A 368 37.22 2.10 -5.55
C SER A 368 36.49 0.76 -5.71
N PRO A 369 37.17 -0.40 -5.56
CA PRO A 369 36.50 -1.70 -5.60
C PRO A 369 35.37 -1.85 -4.57
N SER A 370 35.51 -1.23 -3.39
CA SER A 370 34.50 -1.27 -2.32
C SER A 370 33.25 -0.43 -2.59
N THR A 371 33.29 0.46 -3.59
CA THR A 371 32.14 1.27 -4.03
C THR A 371 31.51 0.72 -5.32
N LYS A 372 31.93 -0.48 -5.77
CA LYS A 372 31.37 -1.15 -6.94
C LYS A 372 30.34 -2.17 -6.50
N VAL A 373 29.20 -2.19 -7.20
CA VAL A 373 28.16 -3.22 -7.05
C VAL A 373 28.06 -3.96 -8.37
N PRO A 374 28.89 -5.00 -8.59
CA PRO A 374 28.94 -5.73 -9.87
C PRO A 374 27.71 -6.62 -10.10
N SER A 375 26.85 -6.82 -9.10
CA SER A 375 25.62 -7.61 -9.25
C SER A 375 24.56 -6.91 -10.10
N VAL A 376 24.56 -5.57 -10.15
CA VAL A 376 23.56 -4.76 -10.87
C VAL A 376 23.80 -4.82 -12.38
N ARG A 377 22.79 -5.33 -13.10
CA ARG A 377 22.76 -5.46 -14.57
C ARG A 377 21.78 -4.49 -15.23
N ILE A 378 20.69 -4.17 -14.53
CA ILE A 378 19.66 -3.25 -15.02
C ILE A 378 19.69 -2.01 -14.14
N LEU A 379 20.03 -0.88 -14.72
CA LEU A 379 20.02 0.42 -14.05
C LEU A 379 19.00 1.33 -14.74
N ALA A 380 18.10 1.94 -13.98
CA ALA A 380 17.25 3.01 -14.48
C ALA A 380 17.53 4.32 -13.72
N LEU A 381 17.69 5.42 -14.47
CA LEU A 381 17.95 6.75 -13.95
C LEU A 381 16.85 7.72 -14.38
N GLU A 382 16.44 8.60 -13.47
CA GLU A 382 15.54 9.71 -13.77
C GLU A 382 16.37 11.00 -13.77
N VAL A 383 16.50 11.66 -14.93
CA VAL A 383 17.42 12.77 -15.13
C VAL A 383 16.65 14.05 -15.44
N ARG A 384 16.97 15.14 -14.72
CA ARG A 384 16.46 16.48 -14.99
C ARG A 384 17.43 17.22 -15.91
N CYS A 385 17.02 17.46 -17.16
CA CYS A 385 17.89 18.10 -18.16
C CYS A 385 18.26 19.56 -17.85
N GLY A 386 17.57 20.23 -16.91
CA GLY A 386 17.88 21.60 -16.49
C GLY A 386 18.97 21.74 -15.40
N GLY A 387 19.31 20.65 -14.69
CA GLY A 387 20.25 20.68 -13.56
C GLY A 387 21.67 20.33 -13.99
N ARG A 388 22.58 21.32 -14.09
CA ARG A 388 23.99 21.11 -14.46
C ARG A 388 24.75 20.10 -13.57
N ASN A 389 24.28 19.86 -12.34
CA ASN A 389 24.92 18.92 -11.40
C ASN A 389 24.44 17.47 -11.57
N ASP A 390 23.18 17.25 -11.93
CA ASP A 390 22.59 15.91 -12.06
C ASP A 390 23.26 15.14 -13.21
N VAL A 391 23.50 15.83 -14.33
CA VAL A 391 24.20 15.26 -15.50
C VAL A 391 25.67 14.93 -15.17
N LYS A 392 26.33 15.73 -14.33
CA LYS A 392 27.72 15.48 -13.91
C LYS A 392 27.86 14.27 -12.98
N MET A 393 26.79 13.88 -12.29
CA MET A 393 26.77 12.70 -11.42
C MET A 393 26.73 11.40 -12.22
N ILE A 394 26.08 11.39 -13.39
CA ILE A 394 25.82 10.18 -14.18
C ILE A 394 27.08 9.35 -14.45
N PRO A 395 28.20 9.91 -14.94
CA PRO A 395 29.42 9.12 -15.18
C PRO A 395 29.97 8.48 -13.90
N THR A 396 29.84 9.16 -12.76
CA THR A 396 30.31 8.62 -11.47
C THR A 396 29.41 7.48 -10.99
N VAL A 397 28.09 7.64 -11.14
CA VAL A 397 27.10 6.60 -10.82
C VAL A 397 27.31 5.36 -11.70
N LEU A 398 27.48 5.53 -13.01
CA LEU A 398 27.74 4.41 -13.93
C LEU A 398 29.02 3.64 -13.57
N ARG A 399 30.09 4.33 -13.14
CA ARG A 399 31.32 3.67 -12.68
C ARG A 399 31.13 2.80 -11.43
N CYS A 400 30.10 3.07 -10.62
CA CYS A 400 29.76 2.23 -9.45
C CYS A 400 29.10 0.90 -9.86
N PHE A 401 28.58 0.79 -11.09
CA PHE A 401 27.87 -0.40 -11.58
C PHE A 401 28.55 -0.93 -12.86
N PRO A 402 29.67 -1.66 -12.73
CA PRO A 402 30.52 -2.01 -13.87
C PRO A 402 29.90 -3.01 -14.85
N ASN A 403 28.88 -3.78 -14.44
CA ASN A 403 28.27 -4.86 -15.22
C ASN A 403 26.86 -4.51 -15.73
N VAL A 404 26.54 -3.23 -15.87
CA VAL A 404 25.23 -2.82 -16.40
C VAL A 404 25.11 -3.23 -17.87
N GLU A 405 24.14 -4.08 -18.15
CA GLU A 405 23.77 -4.57 -19.48
C GLU A 405 22.65 -3.71 -20.08
N THR A 406 21.73 -3.21 -19.25
CA THR A 406 20.58 -2.40 -19.68
C THR A 406 20.52 -1.10 -18.87
N LEU A 407 20.58 0.04 -19.57
CA LEU A 407 20.45 1.37 -18.98
C LEU A 407 19.15 2.03 -19.48
N HIS A 408 18.21 2.28 -18.58
CA HIS A 408 17.01 3.07 -18.88
C HIS A 408 17.19 4.51 -18.40
N ILE A 409 16.98 5.48 -19.28
CA ILE A 409 17.02 6.90 -18.92
C ILE A 409 15.64 7.48 -19.12
N LYS A 410 15.04 7.97 -18.04
CA LYS A 410 13.80 8.73 -18.08
C LYS A 410 14.14 10.21 -17.92
N VAL A 411 13.82 11.00 -18.94
CA VAL A 411 13.98 12.46 -18.88
C VAL A 411 12.72 13.07 -18.27
N LYS A 412 12.92 13.93 -17.26
CA LYS A 412 11.85 14.63 -16.53
C LYS A 412 11.64 16.05 -17.06
#